data_AF-A0A941YWB9-F1
#
_entry.id   AF-A0A941YWB9-F1
#
_cell.length_a   1.000
_cell.length_b   1.000
_cell.length_c   1.000
_cell.angle_alpha   90.00
_cell.angle_beta   90.00
_cell.angle_gamma   90.00
#
_symmetry.space_group_name_H-M   'P 1'
#
loop_
_entity.id
_entity.type
_entity.pdbx_description
1 polymer ?
#
loop_
_entity_poly.entity_id
_entity_poly.type
_entity_poly.pdbx_seq_one_letter_code
_entity_poly.pdbx_strand_id
1 'polypeptide(L)'
;MIGDQLGLSEADIQKMVKDAELHAEEDKKKRELIDARNQGEALVHSTDKNLKEYGDKVGAAEKTAIESALEALKTALAGEDVEAIKGKTNDLAQAAMKLGEAMYKAQQGEAGAGASAAGAGGATNEAKDEKVVDAEFEDVTDKNKKTGSA
;
A
#
# COMPACT_ATOMS: atom_id res chain seq x y z
N MET A 1 28.00 -44.20 37.79
CA MET A 1 26.92 -43.22 38.04
C MET A 1 27.21 -42.00 37.17
N ILE A 2 26.65 -41.97 35.96
CA ILE A 2 26.74 -40.81 35.05
C ILE A 2 25.33 -40.67 34.48
N GLY A 3 24.46 -40.02 35.23
CA GLY A 3 23.04 -39.92 34.87
C GLY A 3 22.37 -38.60 35.27
N ASP A 4 23.12 -37.63 35.78
CA ASP A 4 22.53 -36.42 36.38
C ASP A 4 23.27 -35.12 36.01
N GLN A 5 23.82 -35.07 34.79
CA GLN A 5 24.59 -33.90 34.32
C GLN A 5 24.04 -33.30 33.01
N LEU A 6 22.85 -33.72 32.59
CA LEU A 6 22.16 -33.26 31.37
C LEU A 6 20.77 -32.65 31.66
N GLY A 7 20.35 -32.55 32.92
CA GLY A 7 19.12 -31.88 33.31
C GLY A 7 19.41 -30.44 33.73
N LEU A 8 18.88 -29.47 32.98
CA LEU A 8 18.82 -28.09 33.46
C LEU A 8 18.11 -28.08 34.81
N SER A 9 18.67 -27.39 35.81
CA SER A 9 17.97 -27.20 37.08
C SER A 9 16.72 -26.35 36.86
N GLU A 10 15.73 -26.43 37.74
CA GLU A 10 14.51 -25.61 37.61
C GLU A 10 14.81 -24.10 37.60
N ALA A 11 15.89 -23.68 38.26
CA ALA A 11 16.40 -22.31 38.18
C ALA A 11 17.00 -21.98 36.80
N ASP A 12 17.73 -22.91 36.18
CA ASP A 12 18.25 -22.74 34.82
C ASP A 12 17.12 -22.73 33.77
N ILE A 13 16.08 -23.54 33.97
CA ILE A 13 14.88 -23.55 33.13
C ILE A 13 14.17 -22.19 33.21
N GLN A 14 13.91 -21.66 34.41
CA GLN A 14 13.27 -20.35 34.55
C GLN A 14 14.11 -19.22 33.96
N LYS A 15 15.44 -19.28 34.11
CA LYS A 15 16.34 -18.33 33.49
C LYS A 15 16.27 -18.42 31.96
N MET A 16 16.29 -19.62 31.39
CA MET A 16 16.15 -19.84 29.94
C MET A 16 14.81 -19.34 29.41
N VAL A 17 13.71 -19.54 30.13
CA VAL A 17 12.38 -19.04 29.73
C VAL A 17 12.37 -17.51 29.68
N LYS A 18 12.89 -16.86 30.73
CA LYS A 18 12.93 -15.39 30.80
C LYS A 18 13.85 -14.79 29.73
N ASP A 19 15.02 -15.40 29.51
CA ASP A 19 15.93 -14.98 28.45
C ASP A 19 15.27 -15.16 27.06
N ALA A 20 14.55 -16.27 26.84
CA ALA A 20 13.81 -16.49 25.61
C ALA A 20 12.67 -15.49 25.39
N GLU A 21 11.92 -15.14 26.42
CA GLU A 21 10.86 -14.12 26.34
C GLU A 21 11.42 -12.73 26.00
N LEU A 22 12.54 -12.35 26.62
CA LEU A 22 13.22 -11.08 26.33
C LEU A 22 13.71 -11.02 24.88
N HIS A 23 14.35 -12.09 24.39
CA HIS A 23 14.80 -12.15 23.01
C HIS A 23 13.64 -12.21 22.01
N ALA A 24 12.54 -12.88 22.34
CA ALA A 24 11.35 -12.92 21.49
C ALA A 24 10.78 -11.52 21.24
N GLU A 25 10.72 -10.67 22.27
CA GLU A 25 10.26 -9.28 22.14
C GLU A 25 11.25 -8.40 21.34
N GLU A 26 12.55 -8.57 21.53
CA GLU A 26 13.56 -7.87 20.72
C GLU A 26 13.50 -8.26 19.24
N ASP A 27 13.38 -9.56 18.96
CA ASP A 27 13.29 -10.07 17.59
C ASP A 27 12.01 -9.63 16.90
N LYS A 28 10.89 -9.59 17.64
CA LYS A 28 9.63 -9.05 17.14
C LYS A 28 9.78 -7.57 16.76
N LYS A 29 10.39 -6.74 17.61
CA LYS A 29 10.64 -5.33 17.29
C LYS A 29 11.54 -5.14 16.08
N LYS A 30 12.62 -5.91 15.96
CA LYS A 30 13.50 -5.87 14.79
C LYS A 30 12.74 -6.25 13.51
N ARG A 31 11.93 -7.29 13.57
CA ARG A 31 11.10 -7.71 12.44
C ARG A 31 10.12 -6.61 12.04
N GLU A 32 9.40 -6.04 13.00
CA GLU A 32 8.45 -4.95 12.74
C GLU A 32 9.13 -3.72 12.13
N LEU A 33 10.35 -3.38 12.57
CA LEU A 33 11.13 -2.31 11.97
C LEU A 33 11.51 -2.61 10.52
N ILE A 34 12.02 -3.82 10.24
CA ILE A 34 12.36 -4.22 8.88
C ILE A 34 11.13 -4.19 7.97
N ASP A 35 10.00 -4.73 8.43
CA ASP A 35 8.75 -4.73 7.67
C ASP A 35 8.27 -3.30 7.40
N ALA A 36 8.30 -2.41 8.40
CA ALA A 36 7.94 -1.01 8.24
C ALA A 36 8.87 -0.27 7.26
N ARG A 37 10.19 -0.51 7.34
CA ARG A 37 11.17 0.07 6.41
C ARG A 37 10.94 -0.38 4.98
N ASN A 38 10.77 -1.69 4.77
CA ASN A 38 10.52 -2.25 3.44
C ASN A 38 9.23 -1.69 2.81
N GLN A 39 8.16 -1.57 3.60
CA GLN A 39 6.90 -0.95 3.15
C GLN A 39 7.09 0.53 2.79
N GLY A 40 7.76 1.29 3.65
CA GLY A 40 8.04 2.71 3.41
C GLY A 40 8.91 2.91 2.17
N GLU A 41 10.01 2.16 2.03
CA GLU A 41 10.92 2.24 0.87
C GLU A 41 10.23 1.87 -0.44
N ALA A 42 9.40 0.82 -0.45
CA ALA A 42 8.60 0.45 -1.61
C ALA A 42 7.62 1.57 -2.02
N LEU A 43 6.99 2.21 -1.04
CA LEU A 43 6.08 3.32 -1.30
C LEU A 43 6.82 4.57 -1.80
N VAL A 44 7.97 4.91 -1.21
CA VAL A 44 8.82 6.00 -1.70
C VAL A 44 9.20 5.77 -3.15
N HIS A 45 9.69 4.57 -3.48
CA HIS A 45 10.15 4.27 -4.83
C HIS A 45 9.03 4.36 -5.87
N SER A 46 7.88 3.72 -5.59
CA SER A 46 6.72 3.74 -6.49
C SER A 46 6.15 5.16 -6.66
N THR A 47 6.07 5.93 -5.58
CA THR A 47 5.54 7.30 -5.63
C THR A 47 6.51 8.23 -6.36
N ASP A 48 7.82 8.13 -6.12
CA ASP A 48 8.84 8.92 -6.82
C ASP A 48 8.82 8.66 -8.34
N LYS A 49 8.69 7.39 -8.74
CA LYS A 49 8.51 7.01 -10.14
C LYS A 49 7.24 7.63 -10.73
N ASN A 50 6.10 7.42 -10.07
CA ASN A 50 4.82 7.93 -10.56
C ASN A 50 4.80 9.47 -10.63
N LEU A 51 5.48 10.16 -9.71
CA LEU A 51 5.57 11.62 -9.71
C LEU A 51 6.40 12.13 -10.90
N LYS A 52 7.43 11.38 -11.32
CA LYS A 52 8.21 11.71 -12.52
C LYS A 52 7.40 11.51 -13.81
N GLU A 53 6.56 10.47 -13.86
CA GLU A 53 5.80 10.11 -15.06
C GLU A 53 4.49 10.91 -15.19
N TYR A 54 3.82 11.18 -14.06
CA TYR A 54 2.47 11.75 -14.02
C TYR A 54 2.37 13.04 -13.19
N GLY A 55 3.47 13.52 -12.59
CA GLY A 55 3.48 14.70 -11.73
C GLY A 55 2.97 15.98 -12.40
N ASP A 56 3.10 16.07 -13.73
CA ASP A 56 2.61 17.21 -14.51
C ASP A 56 1.09 17.16 -14.75
N LYS A 57 0.45 16.01 -14.49
CA LYS A 57 -1.00 15.82 -14.55
C LYS A 57 -1.69 16.07 -13.20
N VAL A 58 -0.92 16.42 -12.16
CA VAL A 58 -1.40 16.74 -10.82
C VAL A 58 -1.21 18.24 -10.58
N GLY A 59 -2.06 18.84 -9.75
CA GLY A 59 -1.92 20.26 -9.40
C GLY A 59 -0.64 20.54 -8.62
N ALA A 60 -0.13 21.78 -8.72
CA ALA A 60 1.12 22.18 -8.08
C ALA A 60 1.09 22.05 -6.54
N ALA A 61 -0.07 22.29 -5.93
CA ALA A 61 -0.26 22.14 -4.50
C ALA A 61 -0.15 20.67 -4.08
N GLU A 62 -0.79 19.76 -4.81
CA GLU A 62 -0.76 18.32 -4.58
C GLU A 62 0.64 17.77 -4.83
N LYS A 63 1.32 18.19 -5.91
CA LYS A 63 2.70 17.80 -6.21
C LYS A 63 3.64 18.18 -5.06
N THR A 64 3.55 19.42 -4.57
CA THR A 64 4.34 19.90 -3.42
C THR A 64 4.03 19.10 -2.15
N ALA A 65 2.78 18.76 -1.90
CA ALA A 65 2.39 17.95 -0.74
C ALA A 65 2.98 16.53 -0.82
N ILE A 66 2.97 15.90 -1.99
CA ILE A 66 3.57 14.57 -2.20
C ILE A 66 5.09 14.63 -2.05
N GLU A 67 5.76 15.63 -2.63
CA GLU A 67 7.21 15.83 -2.48
C GLU A 67 7.61 16.02 -1.01
N SER A 68 6.85 16.84 -0.27
CA SER A 68 7.09 17.03 1.17
C SER A 68 6.87 15.75 1.97
N ALA A 69 5.86 14.93 1.63
CA ALA A 69 5.61 13.66 2.29
C ALA A 69 6.70 12.61 1.96
N LEU A 70 7.20 12.61 0.72
CA LEU A 70 8.33 11.78 0.28
C LEU A 70 9.58 12.07 1.11
N GLU A 71 9.96 13.35 1.25
CA GLU A 71 11.15 13.73 2.02
C GLU A 71 10.98 13.44 3.52
N ALA A 72 9.77 13.62 4.07
CA ALA A 72 9.48 13.27 5.45
C ALA A 72 9.62 11.76 5.71
N LEU A 73 9.11 10.91 4.80
CA LEU A 73 9.26 9.46 4.93
C LEU A 73 10.70 9.01 4.73
N LYS A 74 11.44 9.56 3.76
CA LYS A 74 12.89 9.28 3.58
C LYS A 74 13.68 9.63 4.84
N THR A 75 13.35 10.74 5.50
CA THR A 75 13.98 11.14 6.76
C THR A 75 13.65 10.15 7.88
N ALA A 76 12.38 9.73 8.00
CA ALA A 76 11.98 8.74 9.00
C ALA A 76 12.65 7.37 8.78
N LEU A 77 12.81 6.96 7.52
CA LEU A 77 13.51 5.72 7.13
C LEU A 77 15.01 5.76 7.45
N ALA A 78 15.62 6.92 7.67
CA ALA A 78 17.01 7.00 8.17
C ALA A 78 17.13 6.63 9.65
N GLY A 79 16.01 6.57 10.39
CA GLY A 79 15.95 6.19 11.80
C GLY A 79 15.47 4.76 12.04
N GLU A 80 15.16 4.48 13.31
CA GLU A 80 14.70 3.17 13.81
C GLU A 80 13.34 3.26 14.53
N ASP A 81 12.64 4.39 14.41
CA ASP A 81 11.32 4.59 15.01
C ASP A 81 10.23 4.01 14.10
N VAL A 82 9.75 2.83 14.47
CA VAL A 82 8.71 2.08 13.74
C VAL A 82 7.42 2.89 13.61
N GLU A 83 7.01 3.59 14.66
CA GLU A 83 5.75 4.34 14.67
C GLU A 83 5.87 5.59 13.79
N ALA A 84 7.03 6.26 13.81
CA ALA A 84 7.31 7.36 12.89
C ALA A 84 7.31 6.89 11.42
N ILE A 85 7.96 5.76 11.11
CA ILE A 85 7.99 5.20 9.76
C ILE A 85 6.58 4.84 9.28
N LYS A 86 5.79 4.15 10.10
CA LYS A 86 4.38 3.81 9.78
C LYS A 86 3.53 5.05 9.57
N GLY A 87 3.66 6.05 10.47
CA GLY A 87 2.94 7.32 10.36
C GLY A 87 3.25 8.03 9.05
N LYS A 88 4.54 8.18 8.71
CA LYS A 88 4.96 8.81 7.45
C LYS A 88 4.63 7.99 6.21
N THR A 89 4.58 6.67 6.32
CA THR A 89 4.10 5.79 5.26
C THR A 89 2.62 6.06 4.97
N ASN A 90 1.79 6.18 6.01
CA ASN A 90 0.38 6.54 5.84
C ASN A 90 0.19 7.96 5.29
N ASP A 91 0.96 8.94 5.78
CA ASP A 91 0.93 10.32 5.26
C ASP A 91 1.24 10.34 3.75
N LEU A 92 2.29 9.64 3.32
CA LEU A 92 2.65 9.53 1.90
C LEU A 92 1.57 8.80 1.11
N ALA A 93 1.01 7.71 1.63
CA ALA A 93 -0.04 6.95 0.94
C ALA A 93 -1.28 7.82 0.69
N GLN A 94 -1.67 8.66 1.66
CA GLN A 94 -2.79 9.60 1.51
C GLN A 94 -2.49 10.68 0.47
N ALA A 95 -1.30 11.28 0.50
CA ALA A 95 -0.90 12.27 -0.49
C ALA A 95 -0.84 11.65 -1.92
N ALA A 96 -0.35 10.42 -2.02
CA ALA A 96 -0.21 9.69 -3.28
C ALA A 96 -1.56 9.27 -3.89
N MET A 97 -2.68 9.30 -3.16
CA MET A 97 -4.00 8.98 -3.73
C MET A 97 -4.33 9.87 -4.93
N LYS A 98 -4.00 11.18 -4.86
CA LYS A 98 -4.24 12.12 -5.96
C LYS A 98 -3.37 11.84 -7.18
N LEU A 99 -2.15 11.37 -6.97
CA LEU A 99 -1.28 10.89 -8.03
C LEU A 99 -1.82 9.62 -8.68
N GLY A 100 -2.38 8.70 -7.87
CA GLY A 100 -3.03 7.48 -8.35
C GLY A 100 -4.25 7.77 -9.23
N GLU A 101 -5.08 8.75 -8.85
CA GLU A 101 -6.20 9.22 -9.69
C GLU A 101 -5.72 9.75 -11.05
N ALA A 102 -4.64 10.55 -11.07
CA ALA A 102 -4.06 11.09 -12.30
C ALA A 102 -3.45 9.98 -13.20
N MET A 103 -2.78 9.00 -12.58
CA MET A 103 -2.23 7.83 -13.27
C MET A 103 -3.34 6.99 -13.91
N TYR A 104 -4.41 6.69 -13.18
CA TYR A 104 -5.55 5.91 -13.72
C TYR A 104 -6.20 6.59 -14.91
N LYS A 105 -6.40 7.92 -14.85
CA LYS A 105 -6.94 8.72 -15.96
C LYS A 105 -6.01 8.73 -17.17
N ALA A 106 -4.71 8.85 -16.95
CA ALA A 106 -3.71 8.76 -18.01
C ALA A 106 -3.73 7.38 -18.69
N GLN A 107 -3.76 6.31 -17.90
CA GLN A 107 -3.72 4.94 -18.40
C GLN A 107 -5.02 4.53 -19.12
N GLN A 108 -6.19 5.07 -18.73
CA GLN A 108 -7.42 4.92 -19.51
C GLN A 108 -7.35 5.61 -20.87
N GLY A 109 -6.63 6.74 -20.97
CA GLY A 109 -6.37 7.42 -22.24
C GLY A 109 -5.44 6.63 -23.17
N GLU A 110 -4.44 5.94 -22.61
CA GLU A 110 -3.49 5.10 -23.36
C GLU A 110 -4.03 3.69 -23.69
N ALA A 111 -4.98 3.17 -22.90
CA ALA A 111 -5.68 1.91 -23.21
C ALA A 111 -6.59 2.00 -24.45
N GLY A 112 -6.79 3.20 -25.01
CA GLY A 112 -7.41 3.40 -26.33
C GLY A 112 -6.47 3.20 -27.52
N ALA A 113 -5.15 3.01 -27.32
CA ALA A 113 -4.16 3.00 -28.40
C ALA A 113 -3.08 1.90 -28.32
N GLY A 114 -3.21 0.91 -27.43
CA GLY A 114 -2.09 -0.02 -27.14
C GLY A 114 -2.45 -1.49 -26.88
N ALA A 115 -3.62 -1.96 -27.28
CA ALA A 115 -3.96 -3.38 -27.16
C ALA A 115 -3.34 -4.22 -28.31
N SER A 116 -2.01 -4.29 -28.37
CA SER A 116 -1.32 -5.39 -29.04
C SER A 116 0.13 -5.54 -28.57
N ALA A 117 0.42 -6.75 -28.08
CA ALA A 117 1.71 -7.42 -27.97
C ALA A 117 2.49 -7.42 -26.63
N ALA A 118 2.61 -8.66 -26.12
CA ALA A 118 3.62 -9.25 -25.22
C ALA A 118 3.49 -8.96 -23.71
N GLY A 119 3.19 -9.91 -22.80
CA GLY A 119 3.11 -11.37 -22.86
C GLY A 119 4.23 -12.06 -22.07
N ALA A 120 3.93 -12.55 -20.86
CA ALA A 120 4.49 -13.72 -20.13
C ALA A 120 4.28 -13.52 -18.61
N GLY A 121 3.68 -14.40 -17.80
CA GLY A 121 3.08 -15.72 -18.02
C GLY A 121 2.58 -16.27 -16.68
N GLY A 122 1.53 -17.11 -16.73
CA GLY A 122 1.22 -18.08 -15.67
C GLY A 122 -0.07 -17.84 -14.86
N ALA A 123 -1.21 -18.32 -15.39
CA ALA A 123 -2.14 -19.25 -14.73
C ALA A 123 -3.59 -19.02 -15.20
N THR A 124 -4.10 -20.05 -15.85
CA THR A 124 -5.45 -20.26 -16.40
C THR A 124 -6.51 -20.39 -15.29
N ASN A 125 -7.58 -19.60 -15.31
CA ASN A 125 -8.92 -20.01 -15.80
C ASN A 125 -10.02 -19.02 -15.40
N GLU A 126 -10.69 -18.50 -16.44
CA GLU A 126 -12.15 -18.38 -16.57
C GLU A 126 -12.95 -17.73 -15.42
N ALA A 127 -13.31 -16.45 -15.60
CA ALA A 127 -14.71 -16.03 -15.65
C ALA A 127 -14.85 -14.55 -16.05
N LYS A 128 -15.53 -14.36 -17.19
CA LYS A 128 -16.42 -13.25 -17.53
C LYS A 128 -15.87 -11.81 -17.50
N ASP A 129 -15.75 -11.30 -18.72
CA ASP A 129 -16.24 -9.98 -19.12
C ASP A 129 -17.32 -9.42 -18.18
N GLU A 130 -17.00 -8.32 -17.52
CA GLU A 130 -17.94 -7.21 -17.28
C GLU A 130 -17.12 -5.92 -17.12
N LYS A 131 -16.65 -5.41 -18.27
CA LYS A 131 -16.48 -3.96 -18.42
C LYS A 131 -17.86 -3.35 -18.42
N VAL A 132 -18.37 -2.99 -17.24
CA VAL A 132 -19.48 -2.04 -17.12
C VAL A 132 -19.00 -0.89 -16.25
N VAL A 133 -18.27 0.01 -16.90
CA VAL A 133 -18.24 1.40 -16.49
C VAL A 133 -19.15 2.08 -17.49
N ASP A 134 -20.37 2.42 -17.09
CA ASP A 134 -20.97 3.63 -17.61
C ASP A 134 -21.85 4.27 -16.54
N ALA A 135 -21.35 5.41 -16.08
CA ALA A 135 -22.06 6.33 -15.23
C ALA A 135 -22.73 7.34 -16.16
N GLU A 136 -24.02 7.19 -16.41
CA GLU A 136 -24.86 8.27 -16.93
C GLU A 136 -25.99 8.54 -15.93
N PHE A 137 -25.75 9.58 -15.14
CA PHE A 137 -26.75 10.35 -14.43
C PHE A 137 -27.34 11.35 -15.44
N GLU A 138 -28.60 11.20 -15.83
CA GLU A 138 -29.36 12.31 -16.42
C GLU A 138 -30.73 12.41 -15.74
N ASP A 139 -30.83 13.45 -14.94
CA ASP A 139 -32.00 13.94 -14.23
C ASP A 139 -32.94 14.61 -15.23
N VAL A 140 -34.14 14.06 -15.46
CA VAL A 140 -35.23 14.81 -16.09
C VAL A 140 -36.53 14.52 -15.35
N THR A 141 -36.80 15.37 -14.35
CA THR A 141 -38.15 15.73 -13.99
C THR A 141 -38.92 16.16 -15.23
N ASP A 142 -39.97 15.43 -15.62
CA ASP A 142 -41.05 16.08 -16.36
C ASP A 142 -42.43 15.50 -16.10
N LYS A 143 -43.35 16.44 -15.87
CA LYS A 143 -44.74 16.26 -15.49
C LYS A 143 -45.60 16.04 -16.74
N ASN A 144 -46.37 14.95 -16.83
CA ASN A 144 -47.71 14.94 -17.46
C ASN A 144 -48.37 13.56 -17.24
N LYS A 145 -49.44 13.41 -16.44
CA LYS A 145 -50.87 13.71 -16.69
C LYS A 145 -51.53 12.77 -17.73
N LYS A 146 -52.56 12.02 -17.26
CA LYS A 146 -53.62 11.28 -18.00
C LYS A 146 -53.11 10.06 -18.80
N THR A 147 -53.69 8.86 -18.76
CA THR A 147 -55.09 8.37 -18.81
C THR A 147 -55.11 6.93 -18.22
N GLY A 148 -56.08 6.46 -17.43
CA GLY A 148 -57.42 6.09 -17.88
C GLY A 148 -57.50 4.61 -18.33
N SER A 149 -58.28 3.82 -17.58
CA SER A 149 -58.95 2.55 -17.98
C SER A 149 -58.11 1.26 -18.07
N ALA A 150 -58.28 0.37 -17.10
CA ALA A 150 -59.13 -0.83 -17.23
C ALA A 150 -59.38 -1.43 -15.83
#